data_AF-A0A4P8XM69-F1
#
_entry.id   AF-A0A4P8XM69-F1
#
_cell.length_a   1.000
_cell.length_b   1.000
_cell.length_c   1.000
_cell.angle_alpha   90.00
_cell.angle_beta   90.00
_cell.angle_gamma   90.00
#
_symmetry.space_group_name_H-M   'P 1'
#
loop_
_entity.id
_entity.type
_entity.pdbx_description
1 polymer ?
#
loop_
_entity_poly.entity_id
_entity_poly.type
_entity_poly.pdbx_seq_one_letter_code
_entity_poly.pdbx_strand_id
1 'polypeptide(L)'
;MPIITLKDMYSSSLHNSRDIFVYLPPSYEKEDDRHYPVLYVHDGQHMFAGDERGDSWDLHLTAEELISQGVMEEIIIVAVSSVTHQRVSEYFHDNPGVKDIFHAECKGEAYEEFLISEVMPRIDRDFRTRTGPEHTALLGSSAGALVSYHIGFHRPDSFGKIGLMSPFLVHTLVNEQGEAGGKPPVSQMNMYRRYEEKPPVSVWLDIGGVEGTFMVSQVRQFADELIELGFQPGKDLMFLVDEAAAHTQSAWRQRAACPLLYFFGDLGQPVSLELPGRKEIVLEEKGFHLHPKAQYTSGFQMTLLHARYQAEPPEMLEVKSDGAVIPLQQGAAQVRIHYGGIAESFSVEIAAGHTELVEVEVTVTVPHSTIRDDSIHCGFEIPRAGEGLYYGRYLLPRDLYFQVKISKGFGVHEKADSYREFNTCEPRRLHFQVEEWEHEQSSIFGSSAGDYS
;
A
#
# COMPACT_ATOMS: atom_id res chain seq x y z
N MET A 1 -7.69 26.53 3.18
CA MET A 1 -8.41 26.74 4.45
C MET A 1 -7.46 26.39 5.62
N PRO A 2 -7.74 26.68 6.90
CA PRO A 2 -6.70 26.56 7.91
C PRO A 2 -6.37 25.10 8.20
N ILE A 3 -5.12 24.73 7.97
CA ILE A 3 -4.48 23.56 8.57
C ILE A 3 -3.84 24.05 9.87
N ILE A 4 -4.24 23.47 10.99
CA ILE A 4 -3.73 23.80 12.32
C ILE A 4 -2.63 22.80 12.66
N THR A 5 -1.49 23.28 13.17
CA THR A 5 -0.41 22.43 13.66
C THR A 5 -0.40 22.41 15.19
N LEU A 6 -0.64 21.23 15.76
CA LEU A 6 -0.33 20.94 17.16
C LEU A 6 1.15 20.53 17.23
N LYS A 7 2.02 21.50 17.49
CA LYS A 7 3.47 21.29 17.48
C LYS A 7 3.96 20.50 18.69
N ASP A 8 4.95 19.65 18.46
CA ASP A 8 5.72 18.95 19.48
C ASP A 8 4.86 18.22 20.53
N MET A 9 3.76 17.59 20.10
CA MET A 9 2.90 16.83 20.99
C MET A 9 3.70 15.66 21.58
N TYR A 10 3.95 15.74 22.89
CA TYR A 10 4.67 14.71 23.62
C TYR A 10 3.80 13.48 23.86
N SER A 11 4.36 12.31 23.56
CA SER A 11 3.77 11.02 23.86
C SER A 11 4.34 10.45 25.16
N SER A 12 3.46 10.14 26.12
CA SER A 12 3.88 9.46 27.35
C SER A 12 4.17 7.98 27.10
N SER A 13 3.39 7.33 26.25
CA SER A 13 3.57 5.91 25.88
C SER A 13 4.81 5.65 25.02
N LEU A 14 5.23 6.60 24.19
CA LEU A 14 6.36 6.46 23.26
C LEU A 14 7.63 7.20 23.69
N HIS A 15 7.52 8.08 24.69
CA HIS A 15 8.61 8.94 25.18
C HIS A 15 9.31 9.77 24.09
N ASN A 16 8.54 10.28 23.13
CA ASN A 16 9.00 11.18 22.08
C ASN A 16 7.94 12.23 21.76
N SER A 17 8.26 13.21 20.92
CA SER A 17 7.33 14.23 20.46
C SER A 17 7.19 14.20 18.95
N ARG A 18 6.04 14.62 18.44
CA ARG A 18 5.76 14.76 17.01
C ARG A 18 4.73 15.85 16.75
N ASP A 19 4.71 16.37 15.53
CA ASP A 19 3.68 17.29 15.08
C ASP A 19 2.41 16.54 14.65
N ILE A 20 1.26 17.12 14.95
CA ILE A 20 -0.04 16.67 14.44
C ILE A 20 -0.66 17.82 13.65
N PHE A 21 -1.10 17.53 12.43
CA PHE A 21 -1.76 18.48 11.57
C PHE A 21 -3.26 18.21 11.54
N VAL A 22 -4.07 19.26 11.64
CA VAL A 22 -5.53 19.17 11.68
C VAL A 22 -6.10 20.05 10.57
N TYR A 23 -6.71 19.41 9.57
CA TYR A 23 -7.51 20.10 8.56
C TYR A 23 -8.94 20.30 9.07
N LEU A 24 -9.45 21.52 8.90
CA LEU A 24 -10.83 21.89 9.22
C LEU A 24 -11.64 22.12 7.95
N PRO A 25 -12.86 21.58 7.88
CA PRO A 25 -13.67 21.65 6.66
C PRO A 25 -14.28 23.05 6.44
N PRO A 26 -14.79 23.34 5.22
CA PRO A 26 -15.23 24.68 4.83
C PRO A 26 -16.29 25.34 5.71
N SER A 27 -17.20 24.56 6.30
CA SER A 27 -18.24 25.10 7.17
C SER A 27 -17.81 25.26 8.63
N TYR A 28 -16.60 24.81 9.02
CA TYR A 28 -16.17 24.76 10.42
C TYR A 28 -16.30 26.11 11.14
N GLU A 29 -15.76 27.19 10.59
CA GLU A 29 -15.80 28.54 11.20
C GLU A 29 -17.16 29.26 11.07
N LYS A 30 -18.11 28.67 10.34
CA LYS A 30 -19.42 29.28 10.04
C LYS A 30 -20.57 28.59 10.78
N GLU A 31 -20.39 27.34 11.19
CA GLU A 31 -21.41 26.49 11.79
C GLU A 31 -20.94 26.01 13.17
N ASP A 32 -21.13 26.87 14.19
CA ASP A 32 -20.61 26.67 15.55
C ASP A 32 -21.17 25.42 16.26
N ASP A 33 -22.38 24.99 15.91
CA ASP A 33 -23.04 23.81 16.52
C ASP A 33 -22.74 22.50 15.78
N ARG A 34 -22.15 22.56 14.59
CA ARG A 34 -21.90 21.37 13.77
C ARG A 34 -20.66 20.63 14.24
N HIS A 35 -20.79 19.31 14.35
CA HIS A 35 -19.71 18.39 14.65
C HIS A 35 -19.44 17.49 13.44
N TYR A 36 -18.18 17.07 13.26
CA TYR A 36 -17.70 16.43 12.04
C TYR A 36 -17.14 15.03 12.32
N PRO A 37 -17.35 14.05 11.43
CA PRO A 37 -16.59 12.81 11.46
C PRO A 37 -15.09 13.08 11.35
N VAL A 38 -14.27 12.14 11.82
CA VAL A 38 -12.82 12.31 11.89
C VAL A 38 -12.12 11.20 11.12
N LEU A 39 -11.21 11.60 10.24
CA LEU A 39 -10.26 10.73 9.59
C LEU A 39 -8.88 10.92 10.24
N TYR A 40 -8.39 9.89 10.92
CA TYR A 40 -7.01 9.83 11.38
C TYR A 40 -6.13 9.23 10.28
N VAL A 41 -5.01 9.87 9.98
CA VAL A 41 -4.05 9.39 8.98
C VAL A 41 -2.63 9.33 9.54
N HIS A 42 -1.90 8.29 9.17
CA HIS A 42 -0.48 8.13 9.49
C HIS A 42 0.40 8.97 8.56
N ASP A 43 1.70 9.08 8.87
CA ASP A 43 2.67 9.85 8.07
C ASP A 43 2.25 11.30 7.79
N GLY A 44 1.73 11.96 8.82
CA GLY A 44 1.09 13.27 8.72
C GLY A 44 1.91 14.36 8.03
N GLN A 45 3.25 14.26 8.08
CA GLN A 45 4.16 15.17 7.42
C GLN A 45 4.01 15.22 5.88
N HIS A 46 3.38 14.20 5.26
CA HIS A 46 3.16 14.12 3.82
C HIS A 46 1.68 14.29 3.41
N MET A 47 0.77 14.58 4.34
CA MET A 47 -0.67 14.54 4.05
C MET A 47 -1.21 15.82 3.41
N PHE A 48 -0.61 16.96 3.74
CA PHE A 48 -1.07 18.28 3.26
C PHE A 48 -0.01 19.10 2.53
N ALA A 49 1.26 18.73 2.68
CA ALA A 49 2.37 19.28 1.92
C ALA A 49 3.43 18.19 1.69
N GLY A 50 4.30 18.40 0.70
CA GLY A 50 5.51 17.62 0.53
C GLY A 50 6.68 18.28 1.26
N ASP A 51 7.76 17.53 1.44
CA ASP A 51 9.00 18.03 2.02
C ASP A 51 10.21 17.49 1.25
N GLU A 52 11.42 17.69 1.78
CA GLU A 52 12.66 17.17 1.16
C GLU A 52 12.70 15.64 1.08
N ARG A 53 11.82 14.93 1.80
CA ARG A 53 11.82 13.47 1.96
C ARG A 53 10.68 12.79 1.20
N GLY A 54 9.74 13.54 0.63
CA GLY A 54 8.68 12.98 -0.20
C GLY A 54 7.60 13.95 -0.63
N ASP A 55 6.86 13.54 -1.66
CA ASP A 55 5.70 14.27 -2.19
C ASP A 55 4.52 14.28 -1.20
N SER A 56 3.55 15.16 -1.47
CA SER A 56 2.30 15.21 -0.73
C SER A 56 1.21 14.32 -1.30
N TRP A 57 0.35 13.84 -0.41
CA TRP A 57 -0.97 13.34 -0.77
C TRP A 57 -1.93 14.46 -1.18
N ASP A 58 -1.69 15.69 -0.71
CA ASP A 58 -2.66 16.79 -0.79
C ASP A 58 -4.09 16.33 -0.42
N LEU A 59 -4.19 15.51 0.63
CA LEU A 59 -5.42 14.79 0.98
C LEU A 59 -6.59 15.73 1.22
N HIS A 60 -6.31 16.90 1.82
CA HIS A 60 -7.26 17.98 2.00
C HIS A 60 -7.84 18.52 0.68
N LEU A 61 -7.07 18.59 -0.40
CA LEU A 61 -7.57 19.04 -1.71
C LEU A 61 -8.52 18.00 -2.32
N THR A 62 -8.20 16.71 -2.17
CA THR A 62 -9.11 15.64 -2.59
C THR A 62 -10.42 15.69 -1.81
N ALA A 63 -10.36 15.88 -0.48
CA ALA A 63 -11.55 16.05 0.35
C ALA A 63 -12.36 17.29 -0.04
N GLU A 64 -11.71 18.45 -0.25
CA GLU A 64 -12.36 19.69 -0.68
C GLU A 64 -13.08 19.52 -2.02
N GLU A 65 -12.46 18.86 -2.99
CA GLU A 65 -13.07 18.58 -4.30
C GLU A 65 -14.35 17.74 -4.12
N LEU A 66 -14.28 16.61 -3.41
CA LEU A 66 -15.43 15.73 -3.18
C LEU A 66 -16.57 16.41 -2.39
N ILE A 67 -16.23 17.23 -1.39
CA ILE A 67 -17.19 18.04 -0.62
C ILE A 67 -17.85 19.06 -1.55
N SER A 68 -17.08 19.74 -2.39
CA SER A 68 -17.61 20.78 -3.30
C SER A 68 -18.55 20.21 -4.37
N GLN A 69 -18.31 18.96 -4.78
CA GLN A 69 -19.17 18.20 -5.69
C GLN A 69 -20.45 17.68 -5.00
N GLY A 70 -20.53 17.73 -3.66
CA GLY A 70 -21.67 17.24 -2.89
C GLY A 70 -21.76 15.73 -2.79
N VAL A 71 -20.67 15.00 -3.06
CA VAL A 71 -20.61 13.52 -3.01
C VAL A 71 -19.97 13.00 -1.71
N MET A 72 -19.48 13.89 -0.84
CA MET A 72 -18.90 13.57 0.46
C MET A 72 -19.37 14.54 1.55
N GLU A 73 -19.62 14.05 2.77
CA GLU A 73 -19.84 14.92 3.93
C GLU A 73 -18.55 15.63 4.35
N GLU A 74 -18.66 16.76 5.04
CA GLU A 74 -17.50 17.46 5.58
C GLU A 74 -16.89 16.69 6.76
N ILE A 75 -15.56 16.54 6.76
CA ILE A 75 -14.80 15.81 7.78
C ILE A 75 -13.65 16.65 8.34
N ILE A 76 -13.18 16.30 9.54
CA ILE A 76 -11.88 16.73 10.07
C ILE A 76 -10.85 15.65 9.69
N ILE A 77 -9.67 16.08 9.21
CA ILE A 77 -8.55 15.17 8.94
C ILE A 77 -7.45 15.45 9.96
N VAL A 78 -7.11 14.43 10.76
CA VAL A 78 -6.05 14.47 11.76
C VAL A 78 -4.86 13.65 11.25
N ALA A 79 -3.81 14.35 10.85
CA ALA A 79 -2.61 13.79 10.26
C ALA A 79 -1.49 13.71 11.30
N VAL A 80 -1.16 12.50 11.74
CA VAL A 80 -0.18 12.21 12.81
C VAL A 80 1.18 11.94 12.18
N SER A 81 2.15 12.84 12.40
CA SER A 81 3.49 12.68 11.83
C SER A 81 4.18 11.42 12.35
N SER A 82 4.99 10.78 11.51
CA SER A 82 5.91 9.75 11.96
C SER A 82 7.18 10.36 12.55
N VAL A 83 7.79 9.68 13.53
CA VAL A 83 9.16 10.00 13.97
C VAL A 83 10.10 9.12 13.15
N THR A 84 10.89 9.72 12.25
CA THR A 84 11.62 9.00 11.18
C THR A 84 12.40 7.77 11.66
N HIS A 85 13.19 7.91 12.71
CA HIS A 85 14.02 6.82 13.24
C HIS A 85 13.26 5.84 14.14
N GLN A 86 12.00 6.13 14.47
CA GLN A 86 11.10 5.24 15.22
C GLN A 86 9.99 4.65 14.34
N ARG A 87 9.82 5.11 13.09
CA ARG A 87 8.68 4.74 12.24
C ARG A 87 8.53 3.23 12.07
N VAL A 88 9.63 2.53 11.79
CA VAL A 88 9.63 1.06 11.72
C VAL A 88 9.26 0.46 13.07
N SER A 89 9.83 0.93 14.16
CA SER A 89 9.48 0.41 15.48
C SER A 89 8.01 0.63 15.82
N GLU A 90 7.48 1.82 15.56
CA GLU A 90 6.12 2.22 15.93
C GLU A 90 5.03 1.63 15.02
N TYR A 91 5.32 1.28 13.76
CA TYR A 91 4.30 0.81 12.82
C TYR A 91 4.19 -0.72 12.76
N PHE A 92 5.11 -1.45 13.39
CA PHE A 92 5.06 -2.90 13.43
C PHE A 92 4.61 -3.38 14.82
N HIS A 93 3.57 -4.21 14.84
CA HIS A 93 3.15 -4.98 16.01
C HIS A 93 3.99 -6.25 16.13
N ASP A 94 3.91 -6.94 17.28
CA ASP A 94 4.79 -8.08 17.62
C ASP A 94 4.93 -9.08 16.47
N ASN A 95 6.11 -9.08 15.85
CA ASN A 95 6.49 -9.95 14.76
C ASN A 95 7.98 -10.32 14.90
N PRO A 96 8.30 -11.62 15.03
CA PRO A 96 9.69 -12.06 15.27
C PRO A 96 10.64 -11.68 14.13
N GLY A 97 10.16 -11.53 12.91
CA GLY A 97 10.99 -11.18 11.75
C GLY A 97 11.46 -9.74 11.74
N VAL A 98 10.75 -8.82 12.41
CA VAL A 98 11.08 -7.39 12.37
C VAL A 98 12.46 -7.12 12.96
N LYS A 99 12.80 -7.81 14.06
CA LYS A 99 14.12 -7.67 14.69
C LYS A 99 15.24 -8.15 13.77
N ASP A 100 15.02 -9.25 13.07
CA ASP A 100 16.03 -9.86 12.21
C ASP A 100 16.20 -9.09 10.89
N ILE A 101 15.10 -8.58 10.32
CA ILE A 101 15.06 -7.89 9.02
C ILE A 101 15.44 -6.41 9.14
N PHE A 102 14.89 -5.71 10.14
CA PHE A 102 15.01 -4.25 10.26
C PHE A 102 15.86 -3.79 11.45
N HIS A 103 16.34 -4.71 12.28
CA HIS A 103 17.08 -4.39 13.52
C HIS A 103 16.32 -3.43 14.44
N ALA A 104 14.99 -3.56 14.47
CA ALA A 104 14.08 -2.72 15.23
C ALA A 104 13.24 -3.54 16.22
N GLU A 105 12.80 -2.88 17.30
CA GLU A 105 11.83 -3.43 18.24
C GLU A 105 10.41 -3.11 17.78
N CYS A 106 9.46 -4.01 18.00
CA CYS A 106 8.05 -3.74 17.71
C CYS A 106 7.42 -2.92 18.85
N LYS A 107 6.96 -1.71 18.54
CA LYS A 107 6.29 -0.76 19.45
C LYS A 107 4.88 -0.39 18.97
N GLY A 108 4.30 -1.18 18.05
CA GLY A 108 2.95 -0.97 17.52
C GLY A 108 1.87 -0.76 18.58
N GLU A 109 1.88 -1.56 19.66
CA GLU A 109 0.90 -1.42 20.76
C GLU A 109 1.08 -0.10 21.54
N ALA A 110 2.31 0.37 21.73
CA ALA A 110 2.56 1.66 22.37
C ALA A 110 2.15 2.83 21.45
N TYR A 111 2.25 2.66 20.13
CA TYR A 111 1.75 3.62 19.15
C TYR A 111 0.22 3.65 19.09
N GLU A 112 -0.43 2.49 19.19
CA GLU A 112 -1.87 2.37 19.37
C GLU A 112 -2.34 3.14 20.62
N GLU A 113 -1.70 2.90 21.77
CA GLU A 113 -2.02 3.58 23.03
C GLU A 113 -1.83 5.09 22.92
N PHE A 114 -0.75 5.55 22.29
CA PHE A 114 -0.55 6.97 22.00
C PHE A 114 -1.70 7.56 21.18
N LEU A 115 -2.11 6.87 20.10
CA LEU A 115 -3.19 7.36 19.23
C LEU A 115 -4.51 7.45 20.01
N ILE A 116 -4.89 6.41 20.74
CA ILE A 116 -6.21 6.29 21.36
C ILE A 116 -6.31 7.06 22.68
N SER A 117 -5.29 6.99 23.53
CA SER A 117 -5.34 7.56 24.88
C SER A 117 -4.79 8.98 24.96
N GLU A 118 -4.02 9.43 23.96
CA GLU A 118 -3.39 10.75 23.98
C GLU A 118 -3.87 11.64 22.83
N VAL A 119 -3.82 11.15 21.58
CA VAL A 119 -4.21 11.95 20.40
C VAL A 119 -5.72 12.15 20.31
N MET A 120 -6.51 11.06 20.30
CA MET A 120 -7.97 11.18 20.13
C MET A 120 -8.63 12.09 21.19
N PRO A 121 -8.35 11.96 22.50
CA PRO A 121 -8.97 12.82 23.51
C PRO A 121 -8.51 14.28 23.40
N ARG A 122 -7.28 14.51 22.93
CA ARG A 122 -6.77 15.85 22.65
C ARG A 122 -7.55 16.51 21.51
N ILE A 123 -7.83 15.75 20.45
CA ILE A 123 -8.60 16.22 19.31
C ILE A 123 -10.06 16.49 19.70
N ASP A 124 -10.71 15.55 20.38
CA ASP A 124 -12.12 15.69 20.80
C ASP A 124 -12.36 16.87 21.76
N ARG A 125 -11.34 17.26 22.52
CA ARG A 125 -11.40 18.43 23.40
C ARG A 125 -11.23 19.74 22.65
N ASP A 126 -10.32 19.78 21.68
CA ASP A 126 -9.92 21.02 21.01
C ASP A 126 -10.76 21.32 19.75
N PHE A 127 -11.45 20.30 19.20
CA PHE A 127 -12.20 20.40 17.95
C PHE A 127 -13.61 19.80 18.06
N ARG A 128 -14.53 20.24 17.18
CA ARG A 128 -15.92 19.75 17.14
C ARG A 128 -16.04 18.41 16.42
N THR A 129 -15.63 17.33 17.08
CA THR A 129 -15.68 15.97 16.53
C THR A 129 -16.99 15.26 16.83
N ARG A 130 -17.41 14.38 15.91
CA ARG A 130 -18.38 13.32 16.19
C ARG A 130 -17.61 12.10 16.66
N THR A 131 -17.77 11.76 17.94
CA THR A 131 -17.10 10.61 18.54
C THR A 131 -17.83 9.29 18.20
N GLY A 132 -17.15 8.17 18.41
CA GLY A 132 -17.67 6.83 18.15
C GLY A 132 -17.10 6.19 16.87
N PRO A 133 -17.04 4.85 16.80
CA PRO A 133 -16.43 4.14 15.68
C PRO A 133 -17.16 4.38 14.35
N GLU A 134 -18.47 4.62 14.38
CA GLU A 134 -19.27 4.96 13.20
C GLU A 134 -18.89 6.30 12.55
N HIS A 135 -18.16 7.15 13.25
CA HIS A 135 -17.73 8.49 12.80
C HIS A 135 -16.21 8.63 12.70
N THR A 136 -15.48 7.55 12.97
CA THR A 136 -14.02 7.58 13.06
C THR A 136 -13.40 6.59 12.08
N ALA A 137 -12.54 7.10 11.20
CA ALA A 137 -11.77 6.29 10.26
C ALA A 137 -10.26 6.39 10.53
N LEU A 138 -9.54 5.33 10.19
CA LEU A 138 -8.07 5.27 10.22
C LEU A 138 -7.54 4.90 8.83
N LEU A 139 -6.60 5.67 8.29
CA LEU A 139 -6.03 5.44 6.96
C LEU A 139 -4.51 5.52 6.99
N GLY A 140 -3.86 4.60 6.29
CA GLY A 140 -2.42 4.62 6.09
C GLY A 140 -2.02 3.97 4.79
N SER A 141 -0.76 4.17 4.39
CA SER A 141 -0.15 3.44 3.28
C SER A 141 1.07 2.62 3.72
N SER A 142 1.37 1.53 3.01
CA SER A 142 2.57 0.72 3.28
C SER A 142 2.59 0.22 4.74
N ALA A 143 3.66 0.49 5.49
CA ALA A 143 3.70 0.22 6.93
C ALA A 143 2.62 0.98 7.74
N GLY A 144 2.20 2.15 7.26
CA GLY A 144 1.06 2.89 7.80
C GLY A 144 -0.25 2.12 7.67
N ALA A 145 -0.46 1.43 6.54
CA ALA A 145 -1.62 0.54 6.37
C ALA A 145 -1.52 -0.69 7.27
N LEU A 146 -0.31 -1.26 7.44
CA LEU A 146 -0.09 -2.37 8.36
C LEU A 146 -0.50 -2.00 9.80
N VAL A 147 -0.04 -0.85 10.31
CA VAL A 147 -0.43 -0.39 11.65
C VAL A 147 -1.91 -0.03 11.72
N SER A 148 -2.51 0.54 10.66
CA SER A 148 -3.97 0.78 10.59
C SER A 148 -4.78 -0.50 10.69
N TYR A 149 -4.35 -1.57 10.02
CA TYR A 149 -4.99 -2.88 10.11
C TYR A 149 -4.97 -3.41 11.56
N HIS A 150 -3.80 -3.40 12.19
CA HIS A 150 -3.65 -3.89 13.56
C HIS A 150 -4.50 -3.09 14.56
N ILE A 151 -4.40 -1.75 14.52
CA ILE A 151 -5.16 -0.87 15.41
C ILE A 151 -6.66 -1.06 15.18
N GLY A 152 -7.12 -1.02 13.93
CA GLY A 152 -8.55 -1.13 13.63
C GLY A 152 -9.16 -2.48 14.02
N PHE A 153 -8.42 -3.57 13.82
CA PHE A 153 -8.89 -4.90 14.21
C PHE A 153 -8.84 -5.13 15.72
N HIS A 154 -7.86 -4.53 16.42
CA HIS A 154 -7.75 -4.62 17.87
C HIS A 154 -8.73 -3.69 18.59
N ARG A 155 -9.01 -2.52 18.01
CA ARG A 155 -9.78 -1.42 18.60
C ARG A 155 -10.99 -1.00 17.77
N PRO A 156 -11.92 -1.93 17.46
CA PRO A 156 -13.15 -1.60 16.77
C PRO A 156 -14.10 -0.73 17.60
N ASP A 157 -13.83 -0.55 18.90
CA ASP A 157 -14.47 0.42 19.78
C ASP A 157 -14.12 1.88 19.41
N SER A 158 -12.94 2.10 18.84
CA SER A 158 -12.45 3.43 18.46
C SER A 158 -12.60 3.70 16.96
N PHE A 159 -12.34 2.70 16.11
CA PHE A 159 -12.33 2.85 14.66
C PHE A 159 -13.31 1.90 13.99
N GLY A 160 -14.35 2.43 13.33
CA GLY A 160 -15.30 1.62 12.57
C GLY A 160 -14.96 1.50 11.08
N LYS A 161 -13.95 2.25 10.60
CA LYS A 161 -13.54 2.31 9.19
C LYS A 161 -12.02 2.32 9.11
N ILE A 162 -11.46 1.45 8.28
CA ILE A 162 -10.00 1.37 8.08
C ILE A 162 -9.63 1.30 6.61
N GLY A 163 -8.67 2.13 6.22
CA GLY A 163 -8.14 2.19 4.87
C GLY A 163 -6.70 1.73 4.81
N LEU A 164 -6.48 0.72 3.98
CA LEU A 164 -5.22 -0.01 3.85
C LEU A 164 -4.69 0.18 2.43
N MET A 165 -3.93 1.25 2.22
CA MET A 165 -3.40 1.57 0.89
C MET A 165 -2.03 0.93 0.67
N SER A 166 -1.86 0.14 -0.40
CA SER A 166 -0.62 -0.59 -0.69
C SER A 166 0.03 -1.24 0.56
N PRO A 167 -0.65 -2.11 1.32
CA PRO A 167 -0.22 -2.47 2.66
C PRO A 167 1.04 -3.34 2.69
N PHE A 168 1.94 -3.07 3.65
CA PHE A 168 3.15 -3.87 3.89
C PHE A 168 2.81 -5.17 4.63
N LEU A 169 2.10 -6.08 3.97
CA LEU A 169 1.61 -7.34 4.58
C LEU A 169 2.64 -8.46 4.54
N VAL A 170 3.48 -8.48 3.51
CA VAL A 170 4.44 -9.56 3.29
C VAL A 170 5.79 -8.94 2.96
N HIS A 171 6.83 -9.40 3.66
CA HIS A 171 8.20 -9.13 3.27
C HIS A 171 8.65 -10.18 2.25
N THR A 172 8.92 -9.74 1.03
CA THR A 172 9.38 -10.59 -0.08
C THR A 172 10.90 -10.54 -0.18
N LEU A 173 11.56 -11.69 -0.05
CA LEU A 173 12.99 -11.87 -0.27
C LEU A 173 13.22 -12.52 -1.63
N VAL A 174 14.00 -11.86 -2.47
CA VAL A 174 14.44 -12.37 -3.78
C VAL A 174 15.86 -12.90 -3.61
N ASN A 175 16.05 -14.19 -3.86
CA ASN A 175 17.35 -14.86 -3.73
C ASN A 175 18.07 -14.90 -5.08
N GLU A 176 19.39 -14.74 -5.07
CA GLU A 176 20.20 -14.85 -6.28
C GLU A 176 20.22 -16.30 -6.79
N GLN A 177 20.23 -16.47 -8.12
CA GLN A 177 20.45 -17.76 -8.74
C GLN A 177 21.85 -18.29 -8.37
N GLY A 178 21.89 -19.39 -7.63
CA GLY A 178 23.14 -20.03 -7.22
C GLY A 178 23.51 -19.82 -5.75
N GLU A 179 22.66 -19.16 -4.95
CA GLU A 179 22.81 -19.15 -3.49
C GLU A 179 22.96 -20.58 -2.93
N ALA A 180 24.01 -20.79 -2.14
CA ALA A 180 24.28 -22.08 -1.51
C ALA A 180 23.16 -22.43 -0.52
N GLY A 181 22.45 -23.54 -0.77
CA GLY A 181 21.44 -24.06 0.15
C GLY A 181 20.08 -24.40 -0.47
N GLY A 182 19.89 -24.20 -1.78
CA GLY A 182 18.66 -24.63 -2.46
C GLY A 182 17.41 -23.87 -2.01
N LYS A 183 17.58 -22.62 -1.55
CA LYS A 183 16.44 -21.74 -1.22
C LYS A 183 15.58 -21.50 -2.46
N PRO A 184 14.26 -21.35 -2.31
CA PRO A 184 13.40 -20.97 -3.42
C PRO A 184 13.82 -19.60 -3.97
N PRO A 185 13.67 -19.34 -5.28
CA PRO A 185 14.04 -18.05 -5.89
C PRO A 185 13.39 -16.83 -5.21
N VAL A 186 12.18 -17.02 -4.67
CA VAL A 186 11.46 -16.03 -3.88
C VAL A 186 10.99 -16.69 -2.59
N SER A 187 11.18 -16.01 -1.46
CA SER A 187 10.62 -16.41 -0.16
C SER A 187 9.84 -15.26 0.45
N GLN A 188 8.85 -15.57 1.27
CA GLN A 188 7.89 -14.61 1.81
C GLN A 188 7.73 -14.79 3.31
N MET A 189 7.62 -13.68 4.02
CA MET A 189 7.33 -13.65 5.45
C MET A 189 6.14 -12.74 5.72
N ASN A 190 5.12 -13.27 6.41
CA ASN A 190 3.98 -12.45 6.83
C ASN A 190 4.42 -11.46 7.91
N MET A 191 4.03 -10.20 7.71
CA MET A 191 4.36 -9.08 8.58
C MET A 191 3.20 -8.69 9.51
N TYR A 192 2.01 -9.24 9.26
CA TYR A 192 0.80 -8.99 10.03
C TYR A 192 0.38 -10.20 10.87
N ARG A 193 -0.40 -9.91 11.91
CA ARG A 193 -1.09 -10.91 12.73
C ARG A 193 -2.43 -11.26 12.08
N ARG A 194 -2.78 -12.54 12.05
CA ARG A 194 -4.13 -12.98 11.69
C ARG A 194 -5.06 -12.90 12.91
N TYR A 195 -6.27 -12.41 12.69
CA TYR A 195 -7.34 -12.40 13.70
C TYR A 195 -8.29 -13.57 13.44
N GLU A 196 -8.79 -14.17 14.51
CA GLU A 196 -9.69 -15.34 14.45
C GLU A 196 -11.17 -14.94 14.36
N GLU A 197 -11.49 -13.71 14.75
CA GLU A 197 -12.85 -13.17 14.76
C GLU A 197 -12.93 -11.91 13.89
N LYS A 198 -14.04 -11.78 13.15
CA LYS A 198 -14.33 -10.58 12.37
C LYS A 198 -14.69 -9.41 13.28
N PRO A 199 -13.91 -8.31 13.29
CA PRO A 199 -14.31 -7.09 13.98
C PRO A 199 -15.40 -6.34 13.18
N PRO A 200 -16.24 -5.53 13.84
CA PRO A 200 -17.30 -4.76 13.18
C PRO A 200 -16.77 -3.49 12.49
N VAL A 201 -15.79 -3.65 11.60
CA VAL A 201 -15.16 -2.56 10.85
C VAL A 201 -15.47 -2.66 9.36
N SER A 202 -15.40 -1.53 8.66
CA SER A 202 -15.42 -1.45 7.20
C SER A 202 -14.01 -1.27 6.67
N VAL A 203 -13.60 -2.10 5.70
CA VAL A 203 -12.22 -2.14 5.18
C VAL A 203 -12.17 -1.62 3.75
N TRP A 204 -11.35 -0.61 3.50
CA TRP A 204 -10.83 -0.28 2.18
C TRP A 204 -9.44 -0.90 2.04
N LEU A 205 -9.19 -1.60 0.94
CA LEU A 205 -7.92 -2.24 0.65
C LEU A 205 -7.51 -1.91 -0.79
N ASP A 206 -6.29 -1.46 -1.01
CA ASP A 206 -5.80 -1.27 -2.38
C ASP A 206 -4.34 -1.65 -2.57
N ILE A 207 -3.96 -1.76 -3.84
CA ILE A 207 -2.59 -2.04 -4.27
C ILE A 207 -2.36 -1.53 -5.70
N GLY A 208 -1.14 -1.09 -5.99
CA GLY A 208 -0.68 -0.73 -7.32
C GLY A 208 -0.08 -1.92 -8.08
N GLY A 209 -0.21 -1.92 -9.40
CA GLY A 209 0.38 -2.95 -10.26
C GLY A 209 1.88 -2.81 -10.49
N VAL A 210 2.44 -1.62 -10.22
CA VAL A 210 3.86 -1.26 -10.49
C VAL A 210 4.64 -1.06 -9.19
N GLU A 211 4.33 -1.88 -8.18
CA GLU A 211 4.94 -1.77 -6.85
C GLU A 211 6.12 -2.73 -6.63
N GLY A 212 6.62 -3.37 -7.69
CA GLY A 212 7.78 -4.24 -7.63
C GLY A 212 7.54 -5.51 -6.81
N THR A 213 8.17 -5.58 -5.63
CA THR A 213 8.10 -6.76 -4.74
C THR A 213 6.85 -6.82 -3.87
N PHE A 214 6.06 -5.74 -3.85
CA PHE A 214 4.68 -5.73 -3.34
C PHE A 214 3.75 -6.27 -4.42
N MET A 215 3.34 -7.53 -4.28
CA MET A 215 2.61 -8.20 -5.33
C MET A 215 1.10 -8.07 -5.11
N VAL A 216 0.36 -7.81 -6.19
CA VAL A 216 -1.11 -7.82 -6.19
C VAL A 216 -1.64 -9.13 -5.61
N SER A 217 -0.98 -10.26 -5.87
CA SER A 217 -1.34 -11.57 -5.34
C SER A 217 -1.29 -11.65 -3.81
N GLN A 218 -0.35 -10.95 -3.15
CA GLN A 218 -0.24 -10.95 -1.68
C GLN A 218 -1.40 -10.18 -1.06
N VAL A 219 -1.72 -9.00 -1.61
CA VAL A 219 -2.84 -8.19 -1.12
C VAL A 219 -4.18 -8.85 -1.47
N ARG A 220 -4.27 -9.53 -2.62
CA ARG A 220 -5.44 -10.33 -2.98
C ARG A 220 -5.64 -11.50 -2.02
N GLN A 221 -4.58 -12.25 -1.72
CA GLN A 221 -4.65 -13.34 -0.75
C GLN A 221 -5.13 -12.82 0.61
N PHE A 222 -4.65 -11.66 1.05
CA PHE A 222 -5.13 -11.04 2.28
C PHE A 222 -6.62 -10.65 2.20
N ALA A 223 -7.09 -10.14 1.07
CA ALA A 223 -8.51 -9.89 0.85
C ALA A 223 -9.34 -11.19 0.95
N ASP A 224 -8.84 -12.30 0.40
CA ASP A 224 -9.49 -13.61 0.51
C ASP A 224 -9.51 -14.12 1.96
N GLU A 225 -8.43 -13.91 2.74
CA GLU A 225 -8.39 -14.20 4.18
C GLU A 225 -9.44 -13.38 4.97
N LEU A 226 -9.68 -12.11 4.60
CA LEU A 226 -10.75 -11.32 5.19
C LEU A 226 -12.14 -11.85 4.81
N ILE A 227 -12.34 -12.30 3.57
CA ILE A 227 -13.59 -12.93 3.15
C ILE A 227 -13.84 -14.21 3.96
N GLU A 228 -12.82 -15.05 4.15
CA GLU A 228 -12.90 -16.27 4.98
C GLU A 228 -13.24 -15.94 6.44
N LEU A 229 -12.72 -14.83 6.97
CA LEU A 229 -13.07 -14.32 8.31
C LEU A 229 -14.53 -13.82 8.39
N GLY A 230 -15.18 -13.58 7.24
CA GLY A 230 -16.61 -13.23 7.13
C GLY A 230 -16.89 -11.83 6.59
N PHE A 231 -15.88 -11.11 6.08
CA PHE A 231 -16.11 -9.86 5.35
C PHE A 231 -16.86 -10.13 4.04
N GLN A 232 -17.72 -9.19 3.66
CA GLN A 232 -18.59 -9.23 2.49
C GLN A 232 -18.07 -8.23 1.45
N PRO A 233 -17.51 -8.71 0.32
CA PRO A 233 -17.07 -7.86 -0.76
C PRO A 233 -18.17 -6.93 -1.27
N GLY A 234 -17.82 -5.65 -1.49
CA GLY A 234 -18.76 -4.63 -1.95
C GLY A 234 -19.71 -4.12 -0.87
N LYS A 235 -19.54 -4.52 0.40
CA LYS A 235 -20.33 -4.05 1.54
C LYS A 235 -19.46 -3.54 2.67
N ASP A 236 -18.66 -4.42 3.28
CA ASP A 236 -17.74 -4.07 4.38
C ASP A 236 -16.27 -4.37 4.04
N LEU A 237 -16.00 -4.84 2.81
CA LEU A 237 -14.67 -4.96 2.22
C LEU A 237 -14.71 -4.43 0.77
N MET A 238 -13.97 -3.35 0.54
CA MET A 238 -13.71 -2.78 -0.79
C MET A 238 -12.28 -3.06 -1.19
N PHE A 239 -12.05 -3.34 -2.48
CA PHE A 239 -10.73 -3.65 -3.01
C PHE A 239 -10.45 -2.84 -4.29
N LEU A 240 -9.24 -2.34 -4.48
CA LEU A 240 -8.83 -1.70 -5.73
C LEU A 240 -7.42 -2.16 -6.13
N VAL A 241 -7.30 -2.62 -7.36
CA VAL A 241 -6.03 -2.71 -8.07
C VAL A 241 -5.96 -1.52 -9.03
N ASP A 242 -4.90 -0.73 -8.91
CA ASP A 242 -4.56 0.27 -9.90
C ASP A 242 -3.31 -0.19 -10.63
N GLU A 243 -3.51 -0.71 -11.84
CA GLU A 243 -2.50 -1.44 -12.60
C GLU A 243 -1.29 -0.58 -12.96
N ALA A 244 -1.45 0.75 -13.01
CA ALA A 244 -0.38 1.70 -13.35
C ALA A 244 0.25 2.36 -12.11
N ALA A 245 -0.36 2.22 -10.93
CA ALA A 245 0.13 2.86 -9.73
C ALA A 245 1.39 2.18 -9.18
N ALA A 246 2.32 3.02 -8.74
CA ALA A 246 3.54 2.63 -8.03
C ALA A 246 3.39 2.86 -6.51
N HIS A 247 4.42 2.48 -5.75
CA HIS A 247 4.44 2.56 -4.29
C HIS A 247 4.89 3.97 -3.81
N THR A 248 4.14 5.01 -4.17
CA THR A 248 4.52 6.42 -3.95
C THR A 248 3.36 7.28 -3.43
N GLN A 249 3.68 8.40 -2.77
CA GLN A 249 2.70 9.39 -2.27
C GLN A 249 1.81 9.93 -3.38
N SER A 250 2.39 10.23 -4.54
CA SER A 250 1.65 10.71 -5.71
C SER A 250 0.67 9.66 -6.27
N ALA A 251 0.99 8.36 -6.19
CA ALA A 251 0.07 7.30 -6.59
C ALA A 251 -1.04 7.08 -5.55
N TRP A 252 -0.73 7.13 -4.24
CA TRP A 252 -1.76 7.07 -3.21
C TRP A 252 -2.71 8.27 -3.25
N ARG A 253 -2.20 9.47 -3.51
CA ARG A 253 -3.01 10.67 -3.78
C ARG A 253 -4.08 10.44 -4.84
N GLN A 254 -3.70 9.86 -5.98
CA GLN A 254 -4.61 9.62 -7.11
C GLN A 254 -5.75 8.67 -6.74
N ARG A 255 -5.50 7.74 -5.81
CA ARG A 255 -6.48 6.77 -5.33
C ARG A 255 -7.28 7.24 -4.11
N ALA A 256 -6.82 8.27 -3.39
CA ALA A 256 -7.37 8.71 -2.12
C ALA A 256 -8.86 9.11 -2.17
N ALA A 257 -9.38 9.49 -3.35
CA ALA A 257 -10.80 9.77 -3.51
C ALA A 257 -11.69 8.56 -3.20
N CYS A 258 -11.24 7.34 -3.51
CA CYS A 258 -12.04 6.14 -3.31
C CYS A 258 -12.27 5.76 -1.84
N PRO A 259 -11.25 5.68 -0.95
CA PRO A 259 -11.49 5.44 0.48
C PRO A 259 -12.30 6.58 1.11
N LEU A 260 -12.08 7.83 0.72
CA LEU A 260 -12.86 8.97 1.22
C LEU A 260 -14.36 8.83 0.88
N LEU A 261 -14.68 8.52 -0.39
CA LEU A 261 -16.06 8.27 -0.82
C LEU A 261 -16.67 7.07 -0.10
N TYR A 262 -15.93 5.99 0.09
CA TYR A 262 -16.43 4.82 0.80
C TYR A 262 -16.74 5.10 2.28
N PHE A 263 -15.93 5.92 2.94
CA PHE A 263 -16.09 6.19 4.37
C PHE A 263 -17.10 7.27 4.69
N PHE A 264 -17.18 8.31 3.86
CA PHE A 264 -17.88 9.56 4.17
C PHE A 264 -18.76 10.07 3.03
N GLY A 265 -18.90 9.30 1.95
CA GLY A 265 -19.58 9.75 0.75
C GLY A 265 -20.73 8.87 0.29
N ASP A 266 -21.33 9.31 -0.81
CA ASP A 266 -22.28 8.52 -1.59
C ASP A 266 -21.54 7.92 -2.80
N LEU A 267 -21.49 6.59 -2.86
CA LEU A 267 -20.89 5.88 -3.99
C LEU A 267 -21.70 6.06 -5.27
N GLY A 268 -23.01 6.36 -5.17
CA GLY A 268 -23.91 6.37 -6.31
C GLY A 268 -24.12 4.97 -6.90
N GLN A 269 -24.20 4.86 -8.23
CA GLN A 269 -24.49 3.60 -8.93
C GLN A 269 -23.35 3.17 -9.86
N PRO A 270 -23.12 1.86 -10.06
CA PRO A 270 -22.19 1.36 -11.08
C PRO A 270 -22.62 1.80 -12.48
N VAL A 271 -21.69 2.30 -13.28
CA VAL A 271 -21.94 2.82 -14.64
C VAL A 271 -21.16 2.11 -15.73
N SER A 272 -20.00 1.56 -15.42
CA SER A 272 -19.17 0.82 -16.39
C SER A 272 -18.35 -0.28 -15.71
N LEU A 273 -17.99 -1.27 -16.52
CA LEU A 273 -17.00 -2.28 -16.17
C LEU A 273 -15.82 -2.17 -17.13
N GLU A 274 -14.64 -2.31 -16.58
CA GLU A 274 -13.41 -2.47 -17.34
C GLU A 274 -12.74 -3.78 -16.92
N LEU A 275 -11.96 -4.38 -17.82
CA LEU A 275 -11.09 -5.50 -17.50
C LEU A 275 -9.65 -5.12 -17.84
N PRO A 276 -8.95 -4.43 -16.91
CA PRO A 276 -7.54 -4.13 -17.05
C PRO A 276 -6.68 -5.38 -16.94
N GLY A 277 -5.39 -5.23 -17.26
CA GLY A 277 -4.41 -6.32 -17.24
C GLY A 277 -4.29 -7.04 -18.58
N ARG A 278 -3.51 -8.13 -18.57
CA ARG A 278 -3.23 -8.90 -19.79
C ARG A 278 -4.47 -9.67 -20.25
N LYS A 279 -4.64 -9.76 -21.56
CA LYS A 279 -5.73 -10.51 -22.23
C LYS A 279 -5.28 -11.87 -22.73
N GLU A 280 -3.98 -12.16 -22.65
CA GLU A 280 -3.41 -13.45 -22.98
C GLU A 280 -3.16 -14.23 -21.69
N ILE A 281 -3.70 -15.44 -21.60
CA ILE A 281 -3.57 -16.37 -20.47
C ILE A 281 -2.88 -17.63 -21.00
N VAL A 282 -2.07 -18.26 -20.17
CA VAL A 282 -1.40 -19.52 -20.55
C VAL A 282 -2.24 -20.71 -20.12
N LEU A 283 -2.36 -21.72 -20.98
CA LEU A 283 -3.19 -22.92 -20.71
C LEU A 283 -2.79 -23.65 -19.43
N GLU A 284 -1.49 -23.78 -19.16
CA GLU A 284 -0.95 -24.48 -17.98
C GLU A 284 -0.87 -23.61 -16.72
N GLU A 285 -1.23 -22.34 -16.80
CA GLU A 285 -1.08 -21.39 -15.71
C GLU A 285 -2.07 -21.62 -14.58
N LYS A 286 -1.59 -21.45 -13.35
CA LYS A 286 -2.39 -21.59 -12.14
C LYS A 286 -2.44 -20.27 -11.39
N GLY A 287 -3.58 -19.99 -10.76
CA GLY A 287 -3.73 -18.85 -9.87
C GLY A 287 -3.94 -17.51 -10.58
N PHE A 288 -4.15 -17.50 -11.91
CA PHE A 288 -4.55 -16.28 -12.61
C PHE A 288 -5.97 -15.87 -12.23
N HIS A 289 -6.13 -14.61 -11.86
CA HIS A 289 -7.42 -14.01 -11.53
C HIS A 289 -7.70 -12.83 -12.46
N LEU A 290 -8.95 -12.72 -12.90
CA LEU A 290 -9.45 -11.49 -13.47
C LEU A 290 -9.68 -10.46 -12.35
N HIS A 291 -9.36 -9.20 -12.66
CA HIS A 291 -9.56 -8.06 -11.77
C HIS A 291 -10.48 -7.03 -12.42
N PRO A 292 -11.78 -7.32 -12.64
CA PRO A 292 -12.67 -6.37 -13.29
C PRO A 292 -12.83 -5.14 -12.41
N LYS A 293 -12.78 -3.95 -13.01
CA LYS A 293 -12.92 -2.68 -12.32
C LYS A 293 -14.31 -2.12 -12.59
N ALA A 294 -15.08 -1.87 -11.53
CA ALA A 294 -16.34 -1.15 -11.61
C ALA A 294 -16.12 0.34 -11.34
N GLN A 295 -16.68 1.19 -12.20
CA GLN A 295 -16.72 2.64 -11.99
C GLN A 295 -18.14 3.07 -11.63
N TYR A 296 -18.24 4.08 -10.78
CA TYR A 296 -19.51 4.58 -10.25
C TYR A 296 -19.77 6.04 -10.66
N THR A 297 -21.02 6.47 -10.57
CA THR A 297 -21.43 7.85 -10.89
C THR A 297 -20.72 8.93 -10.07
N SER A 298 -20.28 8.64 -8.84
CA SER A 298 -19.55 9.59 -8.00
C SER A 298 -18.05 9.71 -8.33
N GLY A 299 -17.57 8.92 -9.29
CA GLY A 299 -16.14 8.76 -9.56
C GLY A 299 -15.45 7.69 -8.70
N PHE A 300 -16.18 7.07 -7.74
CA PHE A 300 -15.67 5.91 -7.01
C PHE A 300 -15.34 4.75 -7.96
N GLN A 301 -14.26 4.05 -7.67
CA GLN A 301 -13.82 2.88 -8.42
C GLN A 301 -13.44 1.76 -7.47
N MET A 302 -13.70 0.52 -7.87
CA MET A 302 -13.22 -0.66 -7.15
C MET A 302 -12.99 -1.84 -8.10
N THR A 303 -12.03 -2.68 -7.74
CA THR A 303 -11.83 -4.00 -8.33
C THR A 303 -12.76 -5.00 -7.67
N LEU A 304 -13.51 -5.73 -8.48
CA LEU A 304 -14.49 -6.71 -8.02
C LEU A 304 -13.77 -7.97 -7.50
N LEU A 305 -13.82 -8.19 -6.18
CA LEU A 305 -13.42 -9.47 -5.59
C LEU A 305 -14.38 -10.59 -5.97
N HIS A 306 -15.68 -10.29 -6.06
CA HIS A 306 -16.73 -11.21 -6.51
C HIS A 306 -17.57 -10.59 -7.63
N ALA A 307 -17.79 -11.37 -8.69
CA ALA A 307 -18.73 -11.04 -9.76
C ALA A 307 -19.33 -12.32 -10.37
N ARG A 308 -20.34 -12.17 -11.23
CA ARG A 308 -20.83 -13.29 -12.04
C ARG A 308 -20.19 -13.24 -13.41
N TYR A 309 -19.58 -14.35 -13.81
CA TYR A 309 -18.90 -14.50 -15.09
C TYR A 309 -19.60 -15.53 -15.98
N GLN A 310 -19.49 -15.35 -17.29
CA GLN A 310 -19.91 -16.31 -18.30
C GLN A 310 -18.88 -16.32 -19.43
N ALA A 311 -18.28 -17.48 -19.70
CA ALA A 311 -17.34 -17.66 -20.80
C ALA A 311 -18.06 -18.15 -22.06
N GLU A 312 -17.65 -17.63 -23.22
CA GLU A 312 -18.18 -18.00 -24.53
C GLU A 312 -17.03 -18.21 -25.56
N PRO A 313 -16.86 -19.42 -26.13
CA PRO A 313 -17.61 -20.63 -25.80
C PRO A 313 -17.12 -21.26 -24.47
N PRO A 314 -18.00 -21.93 -23.69
CA PRO A 314 -17.71 -22.38 -22.32
C PRO A 314 -16.63 -23.47 -22.23
N GLU A 315 -16.33 -24.16 -23.32
CA GLU A 315 -15.26 -25.16 -23.40
C GLU A 315 -13.84 -24.58 -23.41
N MET A 316 -13.69 -23.25 -23.54
CA MET A 316 -12.38 -22.59 -23.60
C MET A 316 -11.79 -22.32 -22.22
N LEU A 317 -12.62 -21.84 -21.30
CA LEU A 317 -12.22 -21.50 -19.93
C LEU A 317 -13.43 -21.44 -19.01
N GLU A 318 -13.20 -21.67 -17.73
CA GLU A 318 -14.14 -21.37 -16.64
C GLU A 318 -13.63 -20.16 -15.86
N VAL A 319 -14.54 -19.25 -15.46
CA VAL A 319 -14.21 -18.18 -14.50
C VAL A 319 -15.10 -18.34 -13.27
N LYS A 320 -14.48 -18.55 -12.13
CA LYS A 320 -15.16 -18.65 -10.83
C LYS A 320 -15.66 -17.29 -10.37
N SER A 321 -16.54 -17.29 -9.36
CA SER A 321 -17.12 -16.04 -8.83
C SER A 321 -16.08 -15.07 -8.26
N ASP A 322 -14.93 -15.59 -7.81
CA ASP A 322 -13.77 -14.83 -7.30
C ASP A 322 -12.87 -14.25 -8.40
N GLY A 323 -13.19 -14.52 -9.66
CA GLY A 323 -12.39 -14.12 -10.82
C GLY A 323 -11.31 -15.14 -11.18
N ALA A 324 -11.13 -16.23 -10.44
CA ALA A 324 -10.15 -17.26 -10.78
C ALA A 324 -10.47 -17.89 -12.12
N VAL A 325 -9.49 -17.89 -13.03
CA VAL A 325 -9.63 -18.46 -14.37
C VAL A 325 -9.07 -19.88 -14.38
N ILE A 326 -9.82 -20.80 -14.97
CA ILE A 326 -9.37 -22.16 -15.28
C ILE A 326 -9.37 -22.29 -16.81
N PRO A 327 -8.21 -22.14 -17.47
CA PRO A 327 -8.09 -22.40 -18.89
C PRO A 327 -8.34 -23.88 -19.20
N LEU A 328 -9.05 -24.17 -20.29
CA LEU A 328 -9.41 -25.54 -20.70
C LEU A 328 -8.88 -25.89 -22.09
N GLN A 329 -8.86 -24.93 -23.03
CA GLN A 329 -8.37 -25.12 -24.40
C GLN A 329 -7.67 -23.86 -24.92
N GLN A 330 -6.75 -24.03 -25.87
CA GLN A 330 -6.10 -22.91 -26.55
C GLN A 330 -7.04 -22.24 -27.56
N GLY A 331 -6.91 -20.92 -27.69
CA GLY A 331 -7.69 -20.10 -28.63
C GLY A 331 -8.35 -18.90 -27.95
N ALA A 332 -9.33 -18.30 -28.60
CA ALA A 332 -9.99 -17.09 -28.09
C ALA A 332 -11.33 -17.40 -27.41
N ALA A 333 -11.65 -16.65 -26.36
CA ALA A 333 -12.93 -16.66 -25.67
C ALA A 333 -13.40 -15.24 -25.35
N GLN A 334 -14.71 -15.07 -25.18
CA GLN A 334 -15.32 -13.89 -24.57
C GLN A 334 -15.66 -14.20 -23.13
N VAL A 335 -15.32 -13.30 -22.21
CA VAL A 335 -15.77 -13.35 -20.82
C VAL A 335 -16.76 -12.22 -20.60
N ARG A 336 -18.03 -12.57 -20.37
CA ARG A 336 -19.08 -11.63 -19.97
C ARG A 336 -19.13 -11.53 -18.46
N ILE A 337 -19.09 -10.29 -17.96
CA ILE A 337 -19.05 -9.96 -16.54
C ILE A 337 -20.36 -9.26 -16.18
N HIS A 338 -21.01 -9.68 -15.10
CA HIS A 338 -22.25 -9.08 -14.59
C HIS A 338 -22.02 -8.54 -13.17
N TYR A 339 -22.36 -7.28 -12.95
CA TYR A 339 -22.24 -6.62 -11.65
C TYR A 339 -23.21 -5.44 -11.56
N GLY A 340 -23.88 -5.23 -10.42
CA GLY A 340 -24.62 -3.98 -10.18
C GLY A 340 -25.70 -3.60 -11.21
N GLY A 341 -26.27 -4.56 -11.94
CA GLY A 341 -27.23 -4.31 -13.01
C GLY A 341 -26.62 -4.00 -14.39
N ILE A 342 -25.29 -3.88 -14.49
CA ILE A 342 -24.54 -3.73 -15.74
C ILE A 342 -23.89 -5.04 -16.17
N ALA A 343 -23.58 -5.16 -17.46
CA ALA A 343 -22.85 -6.31 -18.00
C ALA A 343 -22.04 -5.95 -19.24
N GLU A 344 -20.76 -6.34 -19.25
CA GLU A 344 -19.79 -6.07 -20.32
C GLU A 344 -19.06 -7.35 -20.73
N SER A 345 -18.59 -7.41 -21.98
CA SER A 345 -17.87 -8.57 -22.54
C SER A 345 -16.46 -8.20 -22.95
N PHE A 346 -15.50 -9.07 -22.62
CA PHE A 346 -14.08 -8.87 -22.89
C PHE A 346 -13.46 -10.08 -23.58
N SER A 347 -12.64 -9.82 -24.59
CA SER A 347 -11.86 -10.85 -25.28
C SER A 347 -10.67 -11.31 -24.43
N VAL A 348 -10.48 -12.62 -24.36
CA VAL A 348 -9.35 -13.31 -23.75
C VAL A 348 -8.77 -14.31 -24.75
N GLU A 349 -7.46 -14.39 -24.84
CA GLU A 349 -6.71 -15.35 -25.66
C GLU A 349 -5.99 -16.33 -24.73
N ILE A 350 -6.04 -17.62 -25.08
CA ILE A 350 -5.41 -18.71 -24.33
C ILE A 350 -4.29 -19.28 -25.19
N ALA A 351 -3.05 -19.03 -24.79
CA ALA A 351 -1.84 -19.40 -25.50
C ALA A 351 -1.18 -20.65 -24.90
N ALA A 352 -0.25 -21.25 -25.65
CA ALA A 352 0.60 -22.36 -25.21
C ALA A 352 1.94 -21.84 -24.69
N GLY A 353 2.49 -22.45 -23.64
CA GLY A 353 3.92 -22.32 -23.30
C GLY A 353 4.24 -21.85 -21.87
N HIS A 354 5.43 -22.21 -21.38
CA HIS A 354 5.99 -21.79 -20.08
C HIS A 354 7.08 -20.72 -20.28
N THR A 355 7.32 -19.77 -19.36
CA THR A 355 7.80 -19.97 -17.98
C THR A 355 7.15 -19.01 -16.97
N GLU A 356 6.67 -19.52 -15.83
CA GLU A 356 6.14 -18.70 -14.70
C GLU A 356 7.21 -17.77 -14.09
N LEU A 357 8.48 -18.11 -14.29
CA LEU A 357 9.64 -17.33 -13.87
C LEU A 357 10.40 -16.81 -15.09
N VAL A 358 11.00 -15.64 -14.92
CA VAL A 358 11.74 -14.91 -15.95
C VAL A 358 13.09 -14.51 -15.40
N GLU A 359 14.12 -14.68 -16.21
CA GLU A 359 15.48 -14.36 -15.81
C GLU A 359 15.76 -12.87 -15.94
N VAL A 360 16.27 -12.27 -14.86
CA VAL A 360 16.66 -10.86 -14.82
C VAL A 360 18.10 -10.77 -14.32
N GLU A 361 18.99 -10.23 -15.17
CA GLU A 361 20.34 -9.85 -14.79
C GLU A 361 20.36 -8.34 -14.51
N VAL A 362 20.90 -7.93 -13.36
CA VAL A 362 20.99 -6.52 -12.99
C VAL A 362 22.44 -6.17 -12.70
N THR A 363 22.93 -5.10 -13.32
CA THR A 363 24.22 -4.48 -13.01
C THR A 363 24.00 -3.07 -12.50
N VAL A 364 24.58 -2.73 -11.35
CA VAL A 364 24.57 -1.37 -10.82
C VAL A 364 26.01 -0.88 -10.64
N THR A 365 26.32 0.27 -11.23
CA THR A 365 27.55 1.02 -11.00
C THR A 365 27.25 2.18 -10.07
N VAL A 366 28.05 2.36 -9.02
CA VAL A 366 27.86 3.38 -7.99
C VAL A 366 29.09 4.30 -7.87
N PRO A 367 28.94 5.55 -7.37
CA PRO A 367 30.07 6.47 -7.27
C PRO A 367 31.07 6.02 -6.20
N HIS A 368 32.33 6.47 -6.30
CA HIS A 368 33.39 6.17 -5.33
C HIS A 368 33.09 6.63 -3.89
N SER A 369 32.13 7.55 -3.71
CA SER A 369 31.65 8.00 -2.40
C SER A 369 30.80 6.96 -1.67
N THR A 370 30.39 5.87 -2.33
CA THR A 370 29.58 4.81 -1.73
C THR A 370 30.41 4.03 -0.71
N ILE A 371 29.88 3.86 0.52
CA ILE A 371 30.60 3.17 1.59
C ILE A 371 30.68 1.69 1.25
N ARG A 372 31.82 1.07 1.60
CA ARG A 372 32.20 -0.28 1.18
C ARG A 372 31.17 -1.36 1.55
N ASP A 373 30.46 -1.18 2.66
CA ASP A 373 29.57 -2.19 3.26
C ASP A 373 28.08 -1.85 3.05
N ASP A 374 27.76 -0.85 2.22
CA ASP A 374 26.38 -0.51 1.90
C ASP A 374 25.73 -1.59 1.01
N SER A 375 24.55 -2.06 1.41
CA SER A 375 23.70 -2.88 0.54
C SER A 375 23.01 -2.00 -0.50
N ILE A 376 23.03 -2.42 -1.78
CA ILE A 376 22.42 -1.68 -2.89
C ILE A 376 21.13 -2.36 -3.30
N HIS A 377 20.07 -1.58 -3.54
CA HIS A 377 18.75 -2.10 -3.84
C HIS A 377 18.17 -1.49 -5.12
N CYS A 378 17.48 -2.30 -5.92
CA CYS A 378 16.62 -1.86 -7.02
C CYS A 378 15.21 -2.48 -6.89
N GLY A 379 14.63 -2.36 -5.70
CA GLY A 379 13.41 -3.08 -5.29
C GLY A 379 13.71 -4.41 -4.57
N PHE A 380 14.90 -4.96 -4.79
CA PHE A 380 15.52 -6.06 -4.04
C PHE A 380 17.04 -5.84 -4.00
N GLU A 381 17.71 -6.50 -3.06
CA GLU A 381 19.16 -6.35 -2.86
C GLU A 381 19.96 -6.88 -4.04
N ILE A 382 20.99 -6.14 -4.47
CA ILE A 382 21.94 -6.53 -5.49
C ILE A 382 23.28 -6.82 -4.82
N PRO A 383 23.85 -8.03 -4.97
CA PRO A 383 25.09 -8.38 -4.33
C PRO A 383 26.26 -7.63 -4.96
N ARG A 384 27.28 -7.41 -4.13
CA ARG A 384 28.48 -6.73 -4.56
C ARG A 384 29.35 -7.64 -5.42
N ALA A 385 29.73 -7.14 -6.59
CA ALA A 385 30.61 -7.86 -7.53
C ALA A 385 32.04 -7.29 -7.57
N GLY A 386 32.24 -6.03 -7.17
CA GLY A 386 33.54 -5.38 -7.20
C GLY A 386 33.56 -4.02 -6.48
N GLU A 387 34.64 -3.26 -6.68
CA GLU A 387 34.70 -1.86 -6.26
C GLU A 387 33.80 -1.01 -7.17
N GLY A 388 32.81 -0.33 -6.59
CA GLY A 388 31.83 0.47 -7.35
C GLY A 388 30.88 -0.33 -8.24
N LEU A 389 30.91 -1.67 -8.18
CA LEU A 389 30.15 -2.55 -9.07
C LEU A 389 29.34 -3.60 -8.28
N TYR A 390 28.06 -3.67 -8.60
CA TYR A 390 27.11 -4.62 -8.06
C TYR A 390 26.47 -5.38 -9.22
N TYR A 391 26.31 -6.68 -9.08
CA TYR A 391 25.76 -7.53 -10.12
C TYR A 391 25.07 -8.74 -9.49
N GLY A 392 23.89 -9.10 -10.00
CA GLY A 392 23.21 -10.33 -9.64
C GLY A 392 22.32 -10.86 -10.76
N ARG A 393 22.02 -12.16 -10.69
CA ARG A 393 21.13 -12.86 -11.63
C ARG A 393 19.98 -13.52 -10.87
N TYR A 394 18.75 -13.25 -11.30
CA TYR A 394 17.53 -13.60 -10.56
C TYR A 394 16.54 -14.35 -11.43
N LEU A 395 15.73 -15.20 -10.80
CA LEU A 395 14.52 -15.78 -11.38
C LEU A 395 13.31 -15.16 -10.67
N LEU A 396 12.60 -14.28 -11.37
CA LEU A 396 11.46 -13.53 -10.83
C LEU A 396 10.14 -14.03 -11.43
N PRO A 397 9.01 -13.95 -10.70
CA PRO A 397 7.69 -14.15 -11.27
C PRO A 397 7.49 -13.31 -12.53
N ARG A 398 6.82 -13.87 -13.53
CA ARG A 398 6.42 -13.15 -14.75
C ARG A 398 5.42 -12.03 -14.41
N ASP A 399 5.42 -10.98 -15.23
CA ASP A 399 4.46 -9.87 -15.16
C ASP A 399 4.52 -9.01 -13.88
N LEU A 400 5.68 -8.96 -13.24
CA LEU A 400 5.99 -7.93 -12.24
C LEU A 400 6.43 -6.65 -12.96
N TYR A 401 5.92 -5.53 -12.48
CA TYR A 401 6.31 -4.20 -12.95
C TYR A 401 7.01 -3.45 -11.81
N PHE A 402 8.15 -2.87 -12.12
CA PHE A 402 9.00 -2.16 -11.18
C PHE A 402 9.09 -0.71 -11.61
N GLN A 403 8.83 0.20 -10.68
CA GLN A 403 9.23 1.60 -10.75
C GLN A 403 10.13 1.87 -9.53
N VAL A 404 11.43 2.08 -9.77
CA VAL A 404 12.45 2.08 -8.70
C VAL A 404 13.40 3.26 -8.83
N LYS A 405 13.86 3.76 -7.67
CA LYS A 405 15.11 4.52 -7.54
C LYS A 405 16.13 3.61 -6.87
N ILE A 406 17.35 3.56 -7.39
CA ILE A 406 18.42 2.81 -6.73
C ILE A 406 18.66 3.40 -5.35
N SER A 407 18.75 2.55 -4.32
CA SER A 407 19.04 2.99 -2.95
C SER A 407 20.22 2.25 -2.36
N LYS A 408 20.82 2.88 -1.35
CA LYS A 408 21.78 2.25 -0.44
C LYS A 408 21.16 2.16 0.96
N GLY A 409 21.07 0.95 1.51
CA GLY A 409 20.34 0.66 2.75
C GLY A 409 18.86 1.09 2.73
N PHE A 410 18.28 1.31 3.92
CA PHE A 410 16.91 1.82 4.08
C PHE A 410 16.89 3.35 4.08
N GLY A 411 16.71 3.95 2.89
CA GLY A 411 16.24 5.34 2.77
C GLY A 411 17.19 6.38 2.19
N VAL A 412 18.38 5.99 1.69
CA VAL A 412 19.21 6.90 0.87
C VAL A 412 19.08 6.50 -0.59
N HIS A 413 18.44 7.34 -1.39
CA HIS A 413 18.21 7.07 -2.81
C HIS A 413 19.22 7.78 -3.69
N GLU A 414 19.33 7.33 -4.94
CA GLU A 414 20.05 8.05 -5.98
C GLU A 414 19.39 9.41 -6.23
N LYS A 415 20.21 10.42 -6.47
CA LYS A 415 19.76 11.76 -6.86
C LYS A 415 19.46 11.79 -8.36
N ALA A 416 18.42 11.06 -8.75
CA ALA A 416 17.88 11.05 -10.10
C ALA A 416 16.56 11.81 -10.17
N ASP A 417 16.36 12.56 -11.25
CA ASP A 417 15.14 13.36 -11.49
C ASP A 417 13.89 12.48 -11.74
N SER A 418 14.09 11.22 -12.13
CA SER A 418 13.00 10.29 -12.43
C SER A 418 13.25 8.89 -11.89
N TYR A 419 12.17 8.17 -11.62
CA TYR A 419 12.21 6.73 -11.38
C TYR A 419 12.61 5.97 -12.64
N ARG A 420 13.17 4.78 -12.46
CA ARG A 420 13.52 3.83 -13.52
C ARG A 420 12.47 2.73 -13.58
N GLU A 421 12.13 2.29 -14.78
CA GLU A 421 11.06 1.31 -14.98
C GLU A 421 11.56 0.06 -15.71
N PHE A 422 11.11 -1.11 -15.26
CA PHE A 422 11.26 -2.37 -15.98
C PHE A 422 10.14 -3.36 -15.62
N ASN A 423 9.99 -4.41 -16.44
CA ASN A 423 9.05 -5.49 -16.17
C ASN A 423 9.67 -6.85 -16.43
N THR A 424 9.04 -7.88 -15.87
CA THR A 424 9.43 -9.29 -16.00
C THR A 424 8.54 -10.04 -16.99
N CYS A 425 8.02 -9.39 -18.04
CA CYS A 425 7.24 -10.07 -19.08
C CYS A 425 8.12 -11.00 -19.95
N GLU A 426 9.40 -10.63 -20.10
CA GLU A 426 10.44 -11.32 -20.89
C GLU A 426 11.80 -11.20 -20.18
N PRO A 427 12.79 -12.09 -20.47
CA PRO A 427 14.11 -12.00 -19.88
C PRO A 427 14.76 -10.63 -20.07
N ARG A 428 15.41 -10.10 -19.01
CA ARG A 428 15.99 -8.75 -19.01
C ARG A 428 17.47 -8.76 -18.61
N ARG A 429 18.22 -7.84 -19.21
CA ARG A 429 19.54 -7.41 -18.75
C ARG A 429 19.50 -5.91 -18.51
N LEU A 430 19.62 -5.52 -17.26
CA LEU A 430 19.49 -4.14 -16.80
C LEU A 430 20.84 -3.58 -16.38
N HIS A 431 21.11 -2.33 -16.76
CA HIS A 431 22.29 -1.61 -16.31
C HIS A 431 21.86 -0.25 -15.73
N PHE A 432 22.19 -0.03 -14.47
CA PHE A 432 21.93 1.21 -13.75
C PHE A 432 23.25 1.87 -13.35
N GLN A 433 23.36 3.16 -13.59
CA GLN A 433 24.50 3.98 -13.20
C GLN A 433 24.00 5.06 -12.24
N VAL A 434 24.47 5.00 -10.99
CA VAL A 434 24.24 6.03 -9.97
C VAL A 434 25.37 7.04 -10.05
N GLU A 435 25.02 8.31 -10.27
CA GLU A 435 26.00 9.40 -10.33
C GLU A 435 26.27 10.00 -8.94
N GLU A 436 25.20 10.22 -8.18
CA GLU A 436 25.24 10.87 -6.88
C GLU A 436 24.16 10.27 -5.97
N TRP A 437 24.45 10.19 -4.68
CA TRP A 437 23.46 9.85 -3.66
C TRP A 437 22.81 11.12 -3.13
N GLU A 438 21.52 11.03 -2.78
CA GLU A 438 20.91 12.03 -1.91
C GLU A 438 21.72 12.11 -0.60
N HIS A 439 21.84 13.30 -0.03
CA HIS A 439 22.67 13.50 1.15
C HIS A 439 22.18 12.60 2.30
N GLU A 440 23.09 11.82 2.89
CA GLU A 440 22.88 11.28 4.23
C GLU A 440 22.65 12.49 5.13
N GLN A 441 21.40 12.74 5.53
CA GLN A 441 21.17 13.67 6.63
C GLN A 441 21.90 13.08 7.82
N SER A 442 22.98 13.73 8.22
CA SER A 442 23.79 13.37 9.37
C SER A 442 22.86 13.12 10.55
N SER A 443 22.65 11.84 10.86
CA SER A 443 22.43 11.43 12.23
C SER A 443 23.58 12.06 13.00
N ILE A 444 23.25 12.97 13.93
CA ILE A 444 24.22 13.57 14.82
C ILE A 444 24.66 12.45 15.77
N PHE A 445 25.51 11.56 15.26
CA PHE A 445 26.29 10.63 16.05
C PHE A 445 27.46 11.43 16.65
N GLY A 446 27.17 12.10 17.75
CA GLY A 446 28.19 12.29 18.77
C GLY A 446 28.47 10.92 19.38
N SER A 447 29.59 10.32 18.98
CA SER A 447 30.20 9.23 19.73
C SER A 447 30.37 9.66 21.19
N SER A 448 29.59 9.10 22.11
CA SER A 448 30.00 9.01 23.50
C SER A 448 30.24 7.54 23.81
N ALA A 449 31.49 7.13 23.59
CA ALA A 449 32.07 6.09 24.42
C ALA A 449 32.02 6.62 25.86
N GLY A 450 31.05 6.15 26.64
CA GLY A 450 30.99 6.33 28.08
C GLY A 450 31.40 5.02 28.74
N ASP A 451 32.64 5.00 29.23
CA ASP A 451 33.12 3.99 30.18
C ASP A 451 32.11 3.80 31.32
N TYR A 452 31.67 2.57 31.53
CA TYR A 452 31.22 2.13 32.84
C TYR A 452 32.05 0.91 33.25
N SER A 453 32.81 1.12 34.31
CA SER A 453 33.43 0.10 35.16
C SER A 453 32.39 -0.53 36.08
#